data_AF-A0A1Y6BIJ0-F1
#
_entry.id   AF-A0A1Y6BIJ0-F1
#
_cell.length_a   1.000
_cell.length_b   1.000
_cell.length_c   1.000
_cell.angle_alpha   90.00
_cell.angle_beta   90.00
_cell.angle_gamma   90.00
#
_symmetry.space_group_name_H-M   'P 1'
#
loop_
_entity.id
_entity.type
_entity.pdbx_description
1 polymer ?
#
loop_
_entity_poly.entity_id
_entity_poly.type
_entity_poly.pdbx_seq_one_letter_code
_entity_poly.pdbx_strand_id
1 'polypeptide(L)'
;MVLWLAVAGPLFGAGVLAFFWLGEAGLSPGERRDLARRLSGGPAAASLAERAQVFGRLFDGLFGIDALRWRFLLGAGLTSLLAVAFFFATFLIRYPVFADSLVGDSFQRLAVGRQLGPAPLLLSAVVDFLCLAWCREIASQLRRPGGRAQLAGCLLKDLGVKLVIFLLAMALLFLTLAGEGGFGGDSATALRAIPPTLLAAAGFRGLGAVYLYAALLSSFWLWSFLLAWPLAARAAGALARHLPLESHPARVLGLVAAALATLAYWLALAAS
;
A
#
# COMPACT_ATOMS: atom_id res chain seq x y z
N MET A 1 -16.40 0.20 -19.70
CA MET A 1 -15.72 1.00 -18.65
C MET A 1 -16.26 0.67 -17.24
N VAL A 2 -17.56 0.82 -16.98
CA VAL A 2 -18.18 0.59 -15.65
C VAL A 2 -17.88 -0.80 -15.07
N LEU A 3 -17.94 -1.87 -15.89
CA LEU A 3 -17.69 -3.24 -15.42
C LEU A 3 -16.26 -3.45 -14.91
N TRP A 4 -15.25 -2.88 -15.58
CA TRP A 4 -13.85 -3.05 -15.18
C TRP A 4 -13.52 -2.33 -13.87
N LEU A 5 -14.13 -1.17 -13.64
CA LEU A 5 -14.00 -0.45 -12.37
C LEU A 5 -14.66 -1.20 -11.21
N ALA A 6 -15.78 -1.87 -11.48
CA ALA A 6 -16.43 -2.75 -10.51
C ALA A 6 -15.56 -3.96 -10.13
N VAL A 7 -14.66 -4.42 -11.01
CA VAL A 7 -13.74 -5.54 -10.74
C VAL A 7 -12.42 -5.08 -10.10
N ALA A 8 -11.92 -3.90 -10.44
CA ALA A 8 -10.63 -3.41 -9.95
C ALA A 8 -10.61 -3.20 -8.42
N GLY A 9 -11.71 -2.72 -7.83
CA GLY A 9 -11.84 -2.58 -6.38
C GLY A 9 -11.70 -3.93 -5.63
N PRO A 10 -12.49 -4.96 -5.98
CA PRO A 10 -12.35 -6.29 -5.40
C PRO A 10 -10.96 -6.90 -5.60
N LEU A 11 -10.30 -6.66 -6.73
CA LEU A 11 -8.91 -7.09 -6.95
C LEU A 11 -7.94 -6.38 -5.99
N PHE A 12 -8.12 -5.08 -5.76
CA PHE A 12 -7.37 -4.34 -4.75
C PHE A 12 -7.59 -4.93 -3.34
N GLY A 13 -8.86 -5.17 -2.99
CA GLY A 13 -9.25 -5.83 -1.75
C GLY A 13 -8.62 -7.22 -1.61
N ALA A 14 -8.57 -8.01 -2.68
CA ALA A 14 -7.92 -9.32 -2.69
C ALA A 14 -6.41 -9.23 -2.41
N GLY A 15 -5.73 -8.21 -2.93
CA GLY A 15 -4.33 -7.94 -2.58
C GLY A 15 -4.13 -7.64 -1.09
N VAL A 16 -5.03 -6.85 -0.49
CA VAL A 16 -5.03 -6.60 0.96
C VAL A 16 -5.33 -7.89 1.74
N LEU A 17 -6.31 -8.68 1.32
CA LEU A 17 -6.61 -9.97 1.95
C LEU A 17 -5.40 -10.93 1.89
N ALA A 18 -4.68 -10.96 0.77
CA ALA A 18 -3.50 -11.78 0.59
C ALA A 18 -2.39 -11.44 1.61
N PHE A 19 -2.21 -10.15 1.95
CA PHE A 19 -1.29 -9.75 3.03
C PHE A 19 -1.62 -10.46 4.36
N PHE A 20 -2.89 -10.46 4.77
CA PHE A 20 -3.30 -11.11 6.02
C PHE A 20 -3.16 -12.63 5.95
N TRP A 21 -3.50 -13.23 4.82
CA TRP A 21 -3.40 -14.67 4.63
C TRP A 21 -1.94 -15.11 4.69
N LEU A 22 -1.06 -14.49 3.89
CA LEU A 22 0.35 -14.84 3.86
C LEU A 22 1.04 -14.51 5.19
N GLY A 23 0.69 -13.40 5.83
CA GLY A 23 1.20 -13.05 7.16
C GLY A 23 0.80 -14.06 8.25
N GLU A 24 -0.43 -14.59 8.20
CA GLU A 24 -0.91 -15.60 9.15
C GLU A 24 -0.12 -16.92 9.10
N ALA A 25 0.40 -17.27 7.92
CA ALA A 25 1.25 -18.44 7.76
C ALA A 25 2.50 -18.37 8.65
N GLY A 26 2.95 -17.16 9.01
CA GLY A 26 4.05 -16.92 9.95
C GLY A 26 3.66 -16.98 11.44
N LEU A 27 2.37 -17.06 11.79
CA LEU A 27 1.92 -17.15 13.18
C LEU A 27 1.88 -18.60 13.68
N SER A 28 2.38 -18.82 14.89
CA SER A 28 2.28 -20.09 15.61
C SER A 28 0.83 -20.41 16.02
N PRO A 29 0.48 -21.68 16.30
CA PRO A 29 -0.86 -22.06 16.77
C PRO A 29 -1.28 -21.37 18.08
N GLY A 30 -0.32 -21.06 18.96
CA GLY A 30 -0.58 -20.31 20.19
C GLY A 30 -0.98 -18.86 19.90
N GLU A 31 -0.28 -18.21 18.97
CA GLU A 31 -0.57 -16.82 18.56
C GLU A 31 -1.90 -16.69 17.82
N ARG A 32 -2.26 -17.67 16.97
CA ARG A 32 -3.58 -17.70 16.34
C ARG A 32 -4.69 -17.81 17.38
N ARG A 33 -4.58 -18.73 18.33
CA ARG A 33 -5.56 -18.84 19.43
C ARG A 33 -5.64 -17.56 20.25
N ASP A 34 -4.51 -16.91 20.52
CA ASP A 34 -4.48 -15.64 21.23
C ASP A 34 -5.20 -14.53 20.45
N LEU A 35 -4.93 -14.42 19.15
CA LEU A 35 -5.58 -13.47 18.26
C LEU A 35 -7.09 -13.71 18.17
N ALA A 36 -7.53 -14.97 18.01
CA ALA A 36 -8.93 -15.34 17.99
C ALA A 36 -9.65 -14.93 19.29
N ARG A 37 -9.05 -15.24 20.45
CA ARG A 37 -9.59 -14.82 21.75
C ARG A 37 -9.74 -13.31 21.87
N ARG A 38 -8.74 -12.54 21.43
CA ARG A 38 -8.77 -11.07 21.47
C ARG A 38 -9.84 -10.49 20.55
N LEU A 39 -10.05 -11.06 19.37
CA LEU A 39 -11.12 -10.63 18.46
C LEU A 39 -12.50 -10.94 19.04
N SER A 40 -12.68 -12.12 19.63
CA SER A 40 -13.93 -12.52 20.28
C SER A 40 -14.24 -11.74 21.56
N GLY A 41 -13.22 -11.22 22.26
CA GLY A 41 -13.39 -10.38 23.45
C GLY A 41 -13.94 -8.98 23.17
N GLY A 42 -14.14 -8.62 21.91
CA GLY A 42 -14.67 -7.34 21.48
C GLY A 42 -13.60 -6.23 21.34
N PRO A 43 -14.00 -5.02 20.92
CA PRO A 43 -13.06 -3.99 20.45
C PRO A 43 -12.13 -3.44 21.53
N ALA A 44 -12.51 -3.55 22.80
CA ALA A 44 -11.73 -3.06 23.94
C ALA A 44 -10.77 -4.13 24.51
N ALA A 45 -10.89 -5.39 24.08
CA ALA A 45 -10.10 -6.50 24.62
C ALA A 45 -8.61 -6.47 24.25
N ALA A 46 -8.20 -5.58 23.36
CA ALA A 46 -6.80 -5.37 23.02
C ALA A 46 -6.47 -3.87 22.98
N SER A 47 -5.47 -3.50 23.75
CA SER A 47 -4.82 -2.18 23.71
C SER A 47 -4.20 -1.90 22.34
N LEU A 48 -3.87 -0.64 22.06
CA LEU A 48 -3.20 -0.23 20.83
C LEU A 48 -1.85 -0.95 20.67
N ALA A 49 -1.10 -1.08 21.75
CA ALA A 49 0.20 -1.75 21.78
C ALA A 49 0.10 -3.21 21.34
N GLU A 50 -0.93 -3.92 21.82
CA GLU A 50 -1.15 -5.33 21.46
C GLU A 50 -1.57 -5.47 19.99
N ARG A 51 -2.41 -4.58 19.49
CA ARG A 51 -2.78 -4.54 18.05
C ARG A 51 -1.54 -4.32 17.19
N ALA A 52 -0.69 -3.36 17.55
CA ALA A 52 0.55 -3.09 16.85
C ALA A 52 1.52 -4.28 16.92
N GLN A 53 1.55 -5.01 18.03
CA GLN A 53 2.33 -6.24 18.15
C GLN A 53 1.83 -7.34 17.21
N VAL A 54 0.51 -7.54 17.10
CA VAL A 54 -0.10 -8.50 16.15
C VAL A 54 0.22 -8.11 14.71
N PHE A 55 0.03 -6.84 14.35
CA PHE A 55 0.39 -6.35 13.02
C PHE A 55 1.86 -6.61 12.71
N GLY A 56 2.76 -6.30 13.64
CA GLY A 56 4.18 -6.59 13.49
C GLY A 56 4.44 -8.08 13.23
N ARG A 57 3.79 -9.00 13.93
CA ARG A 57 3.98 -10.44 13.68
C ARG A 57 3.48 -10.89 12.30
N LEU A 58 2.33 -10.37 11.85
CA LEU A 58 1.82 -10.64 10.49
C LEU A 58 2.78 -10.10 9.43
N PHE A 59 3.26 -8.87 9.63
CA PHE A 59 4.22 -8.22 8.76
C PHE A 59 5.55 -9.00 8.71
N ASP A 60 6.06 -9.45 9.86
CA ASP A 60 7.28 -10.23 9.98
C ASP A 60 7.15 -11.60 9.31
N GLY A 61 5.97 -12.22 9.39
CA GLY A 61 5.63 -13.46 8.70
C GLY A 61 5.78 -13.32 7.18
N LEU A 62 5.34 -12.20 6.62
CA LEU A 62 5.41 -11.93 5.18
C LEU A 62 6.80 -11.47 4.71
N PHE A 63 7.39 -10.47 5.37
CA PHE A 63 8.61 -9.82 4.89
C PHE A 63 9.89 -10.32 5.57
N GLY A 64 9.83 -10.81 6.79
CA GLY A 64 11.02 -10.96 7.63
C GLY A 64 11.13 -9.91 8.73
N ILE A 65 11.92 -10.26 9.73
CA ILE A 65 12.22 -9.41 10.89
C ILE A 65 13.21 -8.31 10.49
N ASP A 66 14.22 -8.66 9.70
CA ASP A 66 15.32 -7.77 9.34
C ASP A 66 15.12 -7.19 7.94
N ALA A 67 15.04 -5.86 7.85
CA ALA A 67 14.82 -5.15 6.58
C ALA A 67 15.93 -5.40 5.55
N LEU A 68 17.17 -5.63 6.00
CA LEU A 68 18.33 -5.85 5.12
C LEU A 68 18.49 -7.31 4.70
N ARG A 69 17.61 -8.22 5.12
CA ARG A 69 17.66 -9.61 4.66
C ARG A 69 17.01 -9.78 3.30
N TRP A 70 17.50 -10.76 2.56
CA TRP A 70 17.02 -11.08 1.22
C TRP A 70 15.52 -11.30 1.14
N ARG A 71 14.91 -11.93 2.15
CA ARG A 71 13.44 -12.13 2.21
C ARG A 71 12.68 -10.80 2.18
N PHE A 72 13.14 -9.80 2.91
CA PHE A 72 12.50 -8.48 2.94
C PHE A 72 12.71 -7.75 1.63
N LEU A 73 13.95 -7.74 1.11
CA LEU A 73 14.28 -7.11 -0.17
C LEU A 73 13.45 -7.68 -1.33
N LEU A 74 13.37 -9.01 -1.43
CA LEU A 74 12.53 -9.67 -2.44
C LEU A 74 11.04 -9.40 -2.21
N GLY A 75 10.57 -9.51 -0.98
CA GLY A 75 9.16 -9.25 -0.66
C GLY A 75 8.74 -7.82 -1.00
N ALA A 76 9.57 -6.84 -0.64
CA ALA A 76 9.35 -5.43 -0.96
C ALA A 76 9.42 -5.18 -2.48
N GLY A 77 10.41 -5.73 -3.17
CA GLY A 77 10.54 -5.61 -4.63
C GLY A 77 9.35 -6.24 -5.37
N LEU A 78 8.93 -7.44 -4.99
CA LEU A 78 7.75 -8.09 -5.57
C LEU A 78 6.47 -7.30 -5.27
N THR A 79 6.31 -6.81 -4.04
CA THR A 79 5.17 -5.96 -3.68
C THR A 79 5.15 -4.70 -4.55
N SER A 80 6.30 -4.04 -4.72
CA SER A 80 6.42 -2.85 -5.56
C SER A 80 6.02 -3.11 -7.00
N LEU A 81 6.55 -4.18 -7.60
CA LEU A 81 6.21 -4.56 -8.98
C LEU A 81 4.72 -4.89 -9.14
N LEU A 82 4.13 -5.61 -8.19
CA LEU A 82 2.71 -5.91 -8.21
C LEU A 82 1.85 -4.64 -8.03
N ALA A 83 2.27 -3.71 -7.17
CA ALA A 83 1.58 -2.44 -6.96
C ALA A 83 1.63 -1.58 -8.22
N VAL A 84 2.80 -1.41 -8.84
CA VAL A 84 2.97 -0.68 -10.09
C VAL A 84 2.14 -1.33 -11.20
N ALA A 85 2.19 -2.66 -11.35
CA ALA A 85 1.39 -3.36 -12.35
C ALA A 85 -0.12 -3.15 -12.13
N PHE A 86 -0.58 -3.23 -10.88
CA PHE A 86 -1.99 -3.03 -10.52
C PHE A 86 -2.46 -1.60 -10.83
N PHE A 87 -1.71 -0.58 -10.41
CA PHE A 87 -2.09 0.81 -10.65
C PHE A 87 -1.91 1.22 -12.10
N PHE A 88 -0.96 0.63 -12.83
CA PHE A 88 -0.85 0.83 -14.27
C PHE A 88 -2.02 0.19 -15.02
N ALA A 89 -2.43 -1.03 -14.67
CA ALA A 89 -3.63 -1.64 -15.23
C ALA A 89 -4.88 -0.80 -14.94
N THR A 90 -5.01 -0.26 -13.73
CA THR A 90 -6.06 0.71 -13.38
C THR A 90 -6.02 1.94 -14.28
N PHE A 91 -4.82 2.47 -14.56
CA PHE A 91 -4.64 3.61 -15.46
C PHE A 91 -5.09 3.32 -16.88
N LEU A 92 -4.72 2.17 -17.43
CA LEU A 92 -5.15 1.77 -18.77
C LEU A 92 -6.68 1.58 -18.86
N ILE A 93 -7.30 1.02 -17.82
CA ILE A 93 -8.76 0.86 -17.75
C ILE A 93 -9.46 2.23 -17.71
N ARG A 94 -8.88 3.20 -16.99
CA ARG A 94 -9.44 4.55 -16.85
C ARG A 94 -9.27 5.40 -18.10
N TYR A 95 -8.17 5.21 -18.83
CA TYR A 95 -7.85 5.97 -20.06
C TYR A 95 -7.82 5.03 -21.27
N PRO A 96 -8.98 4.54 -21.75
CA PRO A 96 -9.02 3.57 -22.85
C PRO A 96 -8.40 4.11 -24.15
N VAL A 97 -8.58 5.41 -24.45
CA VAL A 97 -7.94 6.04 -25.62
C VAL A 97 -6.41 5.98 -25.53
N PHE A 98 -5.85 6.16 -24.33
CA PHE A 98 -4.42 6.01 -24.09
C PHE A 98 -3.98 4.54 -24.21
N ALA A 99 -4.81 3.59 -23.74
CA ALA A 99 -4.52 2.17 -23.90
C ALA A 99 -4.52 1.75 -25.38
N ASP A 100 -5.51 2.20 -26.15
CA ASP A 100 -5.61 1.95 -27.60
C ASP A 100 -4.39 2.53 -28.34
N SER A 101 -3.95 3.71 -27.94
CA SER A 101 -2.78 4.34 -28.55
C SER A 101 -1.47 3.63 -28.21
N LEU A 102 -1.37 2.92 -27.09
CA LEU A 102 -0.24 1.99 -26.85
C LEU A 102 -0.25 0.80 -27.83
N VAL A 103 -1.40 0.37 -28.33
CA VAL A 103 -1.46 -0.69 -29.36
C VAL A 103 -1.09 -0.12 -30.73
N GLY A 104 -1.60 1.07 -31.06
CA GLY A 104 -1.41 1.69 -32.38
C GLY A 104 -0.09 2.41 -32.60
N ASP A 105 0.53 2.98 -31.57
CA ASP A 105 1.68 3.90 -31.70
C ASP A 105 2.96 3.36 -31.03
N SER A 106 3.96 3.05 -31.86
CA SER A 106 5.28 2.61 -31.39
C SER A 106 6.05 3.66 -30.60
N PHE A 107 5.88 4.94 -30.95
CA PHE A 107 6.53 6.04 -30.24
C PHE A 107 5.96 6.14 -28.82
N GLN A 108 4.65 6.06 -28.68
CA GLN A 108 4.02 6.09 -27.37
C GLN A 108 4.36 4.87 -26.51
N ARG A 109 4.44 3.66 -27.10
CA ARG A 109 4.96 2.48 -26.40
C ARG A 109 6.38 2.69 -25.89
N LEU A 110 7.26 3.25 -26.71
CA LEU A 110 8.63 3.52 -26.31
C LEU A 110 8.69 4.57 -25.18
N ALA A 111 7.88 5.63 -25.28
CA ALA A 111 7.80 6.66 -24.25
C ALA A 111 7.31 6.09 -22.90
N VAL A 112 6.24 5.29 -22.91
CA VAL A 112 5.75 4.61 -21.70
C VAL A 112 6.76 3.57 -21.20
N GLY A 113 7.38 2.80 -22.10
CA GLY A 113 8.40 1.83 -21.76
C GLY A 113 9.63 2.46 -21.10
N ARG A 114 9.99 3.69 -21.46
CA ARG A 114 11.02 4.47 -20.76
C ARG A 114 10.55 4.94 -19.38
N GLN A 115 9.29 5.37 -19.28
CA GLN A 115 8.71 5.81 -18.01
C GLN A 115 8.46 4.67 -17.03
N LEU A 116 8.18 3.46 -17.50
CA LEU A 116 8.04 2.21 -16.74
C LEU A 116 9.27 1.31 -16.89
N GLY A 117 10.40 1.89 -17.29
CA GLY A 117 11.63 1.15 -17.57
C GLY A 117 12.37 0.73 -16.30
N PRO A 118 13.56 0.12 -16.44
CA PRO A 118 14.32 -0.38 -15.30
C PRO A 118 14.65 0.67 -14.25
N ALA A 119 15.02 1.90 -14.64
CA ALA A 119 15.40 2.94 -13.69
C ALA A 119 14.22 3.47 -12.85
N PRO A 120 13.07 3.89 -13.44
CA PRO A 120 11.90 4.25 -12.65
C PRO A 120 11.35 3.11 -11.79
N LEU A 121 11.36 1.88 -12.30
CA LEU A 121 10.92 0.71 -11.53
C LEU A 121 11.86 0.42 -10.35
N LEU A 122 13.17 0.51 -10.54
CA LEU A 122 14.14 0.36 -9.47
C LEU A 122 13.96 1.45 -8.41
N LEU A 123 13.77 2.69 -8.84
CA LEU A 123 13.49 3.80 -7.93
C LEU A 123 12.20 3.58 -7.14
N SER A 124 11.13 3.11 -7.80
CA SER A 124 9.87 2.74 -7.14
C SER A 124 10.08 1.63 -6.10
N ALA A 125 10.86 0.59 -6.44
CA ALA A 125 11.17 -0.49 -5.52
C ALA A 125 11.96 -0.01 -4.30
N VAL A 126 12.90 0.94 -4.48
CA VAL A 126 13.63 1.58 -3.37
C VAL A 126 12.68 2.40 -2.49
N VAL A 127 11.80 3.21 -3.09
CA VAL A 127 10.78 3.98 -2.35
C VAL A 127 9.89 3.05 -1.54
N ASP A 128 9.36 2.00 -2.15
CA ASP A 128 8.48 1.03 -1.49
C ASP A 128 9.20 0.28 -0.37
N PHE A 129 10.45 -0.10 -0.59
CA PHE A 129 11.31 -0.68 0.44
C PHE A 129 11.44 0.25 1.66
N LEU A 130 11.78 1.52 1.43
CA LEU A 130 11.93 2.50 2.52
C LEU A 130 10.60 2.76 3.24
N CYS A 131 9.50 2.86 2.49
CA CYS A 131 8.16 3.04 3.03
C CYS A 131 7.70 1.84 3.87
N LEU A 132 8.01 0.61 3.44
CA LEU A 132 7.72 -0.62 4.20
C LEU A 132 8.58 -0.75 5.45
N ALA A 133 9.88 -0.43 5.35
CA ALA A 133 10.77 -0.42 6.50
C ALA A 133 10.30 0.62 7.54
N TRP A 134 9.86 1.79 7.09
CA TRP A 134 9.27 2.82 7.95
C TRP A 134 7.94 2.38 8.56
N CYS A 135 7.08 1.70 7.80
CA CYS A 135 5.82 1.15 8.30
C CYS A 135 6.05 0.19 9.50
N ARG A 136 7.07 -0.66 9.41
CA ARG A 136 7.50 -1.53 10.51
C ARG A 136 7.93 -0.73 11.73
N GLU A 137 8.68 0.34 11.52
CA GLU A 137 9.15 1.22 12.60
C GLU A 137 8.01 1.98 13.28
N ILE A 138 7.00 2.43 12.53
CA ILE A 138 5.79 3.02 13.11
C ILE A 138 5.04 1.98 13.95
N ALA A 139 4.92 0.73 13.47
CA ALA A 139 4.32 -0.34 14.25
C ALA A 139 5.12 -0.63 15.54
N SER A 140 6.45 -0.48 15.52
CA SER A 140 7.31 -0.61 16.71
C SER A 140 7.03 0.50 17.74
N GLN A 141 6.88 1.76 17.29
CA GLN A 141 6.56 2.91 18.14
C GLN A 141 5.17 2.80 18.79
N LEU A 142 4.20 2.22 18.06
CA LEU A 142 2.85 1.97 18.55
C LEU A 142 2.77 0.87 19.63
N ARG A 143 3.85 0.09 19.86
CA ARG A 143 3.93 -0.88 20.98
C ARG A 143 4.07 -0.21 22.34
N ARG A 144 4.43 1.07 22.39
CA ARG A 144 4.50 1.82 23.64
C ARG A 144 3.09 2.11 24.14
N PRO A 145 2.81 2.01 25.45
CA PRO A 145 1.52 2.36 26.01
C PRO A 145 1.10 3.78 25.59
N GLY A 146 -0.12 3.92 25.08
CA GLY A 146 -0.70 5.21 24.80
C GLY A 146 -2.08 5.14 24.17
N GLY A 147 -2.64 6.31 23.87
CA GLY A 147 -4.03 6.48 23.47
C GLY A 147 -4.21 6.94 22.02
N ARG A 148 -5.39 7.51 21.75
CA ARG A 148 -5.76 8.00 20.41
C ARG A 148 -4.83 9.07 19.85
N ALA A 149 -4.29 9.95 20.72
CA ALA A 149 -3.35 10.99 20.32
C ALA A 149 -2.03 10.40 19.79
N GLN A 150 -1.50 9.36 20.45
CA GLN A 150 -0.31 8.65 19.98
C GLN A 150 -0.59 7.96 18.64
N LEU A 151 -1.73 7.27 18.52
CA LEU A 151 -2.15 6.68 17.25
C LEU A 151 -2.17 7.71 16.12
N ALA A 152 -2.88 8.83 16.31
CA ALA A 152 -2.97 9.90 15.32
C ALA A 152 -1.59 10.47 14.97
N GLY A 153 -0.74 10.73 15.97
CA GLY A 153 0.62 11.22 15.75
C GLY A 153 1.49 10.24 14.97
N CYS A 154 1.42 8.95 15.28
CA CYS A 154 2.14 7.91 14.56
C CYS A 154 1.66 7.75 13.11
N LEU A 155 0.35 7.78 12.86
CA LEU A 155 -0.20 7.70 11.50
C LEU A 155 0.13 8.96 10.68
N LEU A 156 0.07 10.15 11.28
CA LEU A 156 0.49 11.38 10.62
C LEU A 156 1.99 11.36 10.30
N LYS A 157 2.82 10.86 11.22
CA LYS A 157 4.26 10.67 11.01
C LYS A 157 4.55 9.65 9.90
N ASP A 158 3.80 8.55 9.85
CA ASP A 158 3.88 7.54 8.77
C ASP A 158 3.65 8.19 7.41
N LEU A 159 2.54 8.92 7.26
CA LEU A 159 2.18 9.59 6.01
C LEU A 159 3.20 10.68 5.65
N GLY A 160 3.61 11.52 6.61
CA GLY A 160 4.55 12.61 6.39
C GLY A 160 5.92 12.14 5.90
N VAL A 161 6.48 11.10 6.53
CA VAL A 161 7.79 10.56 6.11
C VAL A 161 7.72 9.93 4.73
N LYS A 162 6.65 9.18 4.42
CA LYS A 162 6.48 8.58 3.10
C LYS A 162 6.30 9.62 2.00
N LEU A 163 5.58 10.70 2.30
CA LEU A 163 5.47 11.83 1.38
C LEU A 163 6.85 12.45 1.12
N VAL A 164 7.68 12.64 2.15
CA VAL A 164 9.06 13.14 1.98
C VAL A 164 9.90 12.17 1.15
N ILE A 165 9.88 10.86 1.43
CA ILE A 165 10.61 9.85 0.65
C ILE A 165 10.19 9.92 -0.83
N PHE A 166 8.89 9.97 -1.09
CA PHE A 166 8.34 10.05 -2.44
C PHE A 166 8.75 11.34 -3.15
N LEU A 167 8.68 12.49 -2.48
CA LEU A 167 9.09 13.79 -3.01
C LEU A 167 10.58 13.81 -3.38
N LEU A 168 11.43 13.25 -2.52
CA LEU A 168 12.87 13.15 -2.78
C LEU A 168 13.18 12.24 -3.97
N ALA A 169 12.48 11.09 -4.08
CA ALA A 169 12.61 10.20 -5.22
C ALA A 169 12.15 10.87 -6.52
N MET A 170 11.01 11.57 -6.49
CA MET A 170 10.54 12.36 -7.63
C MET A 170 11.53 13.44 -8.04
N ALA A 171 12.08 14.18 -7.08
CA ALA A 171 13.09 15.19 -7.35
C ALA A 171 14.33 14.58 -8.01
N LEU A 172 14.84 13.46 -7.48
CA LEU A 172 15.97 12.75 -8.06
C LEU A 172 15.68 12.30 -9.50
N LEU A 173 14.51 11.72 -9.76
CA LEU A 173 14.09 11.30 -11.09
C LEU A 173 14.04 12.50 -12.06
N PHE A 174 13.42 13.60 -11.65
CA PHE A 174 13.24 14.78 -12.50
C PHE A 174 14.56 15.49 -12.79
N LEU A 175 15.47 15.56 -11.81
CA LEU A 175 16.82 16.09 -12.00
C LEU A 175 17.65 15.21 -12.93
N THR A 176 17.51 13.88 -12.82
CA THR A 176 18.17 12.94 -13.74
C THR A 176 17.66 13.14 -15.17
N LEU A 177 16.34 13.22 -15.34
CA LEU A 177 15.73 13.52 -16.65
C LEU A 177 16.18 14.88 -17.20
N ALA A 178 16.35 15.88 -16.34
CA ALA A 178 16.89 17.19 -16.76
C ALA A 178 18.33 17.07 -17.28
N GLY A 179 19.18 16.30 -16.60
CA GLY A 179 20.55 16.02 -17.06
C GLY A 179 20.61 15.30 -18.42
N GLU A 180 19.58 14.54 -18.78
CA GLU A 180 19.44 13.87 -20.08
C GLU A 180 18.79 14.76 -21.17
N GLY A 181 18.59 16.05 -20.89
CA GLY A 181 17.98 17.01 -21.82
C GLY A 181 16.46 17.14 -21.69
N GLY A 182 15.81 16.41 -20.77
CA GLY A 182 14.44 16.67 -20.35
C GLY A 182 14.30 18.07 -19.74
N PHE A 183 13.09 18.64 -19.74
CA PHE A 183 12.85 19.99 -19.22
C PHE A 183 13.76 21.09 -19.82
N GLY A 184 14.26 20.87 -21.05
CA GLY A 184 15.22 21.78 -21.70
C GLY A 184 16.60 21.81 -21.04
N GLY A 185 16.94 20.83 -20.22
CA GLY A 185 18.19 20.79 -19.44
C GLY A 185 18.15 21.59 -18.13
N ASP A 186 17.05 22.29 -17.83
CA ASP A 186 16.95 23.15 -16.65
C ASP A 186 16.40 22.40 -15.43
N SER A 187 17.27 22.24 -14.41
CA SER A 187 16.94 21.64 -13.13
C SER A 187 15.86 22.43 -12.37
N ALA A 188 15.82 23.76 -12.49
CA ALA A 188 14.82 24.57 -11.80
C ALA A 188 13.41 24.33 -12.39
N THR A 189 13.31 24.28 -13.72
CA THR A 189 12.09 23.89 -14.43
C THR A 189 11.64 22.48 -14.07
N ALA A 190 12.58 21.52 -13.98
CA ALA A 190 12.28 20.16 -13.55
C ALA A 190 11.67 20.13 -12.13
N LEU A 191 12.30 20.79 -11.15
CA LEU A 191 11.76 20.82 -9.77
C LEU A 191 10.40 21.53 -9.67
N ARG A 192 10.19 22.61 -10.45
CA ARG A 192 8.89 23.31 -10.52
C ARG A 192 7.77 22.45 -11.10
N ALA A 193 8.10 21.44 -11.89
CA ALA A 193 7.11 20.51 -12.44
C ALA A 193 6.59 19.49 -11.41
N ILE A 194 7.23 19.34 -10.25
CA ILE A 194 6.84 18.34 -9.24
C ILE A 194 5.44 18.62 -8.65
N PRO A 195 5.13 19.82 -8.09
CA PRO A 195 3.80 20.07 -7.53
C PRO A 195 2.62 19.84 -8.50
N PRO A 196 2.62 20.37 -9.74
CA PRO A 196 1.52 20.10 -10.67
C PRO A 196 1.47 18.62 -11.09
N THR A 197 2.62 17.93 -11.19
CA THR A 197 2.64 16.49 -11.45
C THR A 197 2.00 15.69 -10.32
N LEU A 198 2.27 16.06 -9.07
CA LEU A 198 1.67 15.43 -7.89
C LEU A 198 0.16 15.66 -7.82
N LEU A 199 -0.30 16.87 -8.11
CA LEU A 199 -1.73 17.19 -8.14
C LEU A 199 -2.42 16.39 -9.24
N ALA A 200 -1.82 16.29 -10.43
CA ALA A 200 -2.32 15.43 -11.49
C ALA A 200 -2.32 13.95 -11.08
N ALA A 201 -1.24 13.46 -10.45
CA ALA A 201 -1.12 12.09 -9.98
C ALA A 201 -2.17 11.75 -8.90
N ALA A 202 -2.41 12.65 -7.94
CA ALA A 202 -3.43 12.48 -6.90
C ALA A 202 -4.86 12.47 -7.46
N GLY A 203 -5.09 13.11 -8.60
CA GLY A 203 -6.34 12.99 -9.37
C GLY A 203 -6.34 11.85 -10.38
N PHE A 204 -5.37 10.94 -10.32
CA PHE A 204 -5.19 9.84 -11.28
C PHE A 204 -5.05 10.30 -12.75
N ARG A 205 -4.67 11.56 -13.01
CA ARG A 205 -4.68 12.20 -14.35
C ARG A 205 -3.40 12.00 -15.18
N GLY A 206 -2.46 11.19 -14.70
CA GLY A 206 -1.22 10.91 -15.42
C GLY A 206 -0.46 9.72 -14.83
N LEU A 207 0.58 9.27 -15.53
CA LEU A 207 1.36 8.08 -15.15
C LEU A 207 2.05 8.21 -13.78
N GLY A 208 2.29 9.44 -13.31
CA GLY A 208 2.78 9.68 -11.95
C GLY A 208 1.85 9.11 -10.86
N ALA A 209 0.56 8.92 -11.15
CA ALA A 209 -0.38 8.26 -10.25
C ALA A 209 0.04 6.82 -9.92
N VAL A 210 0.57 6.08 -10.90
CA VAL A 210 1.01 4.69 -10.72
C VAL A 210 2.02 4.59 -9.59
N TYR A 211 3.03 5.47 -9.62
CA TYR A 211 4.08 5.52 -8.61
C TYR A 211 3.61 6.06 -7.27
N LEU A 212 2.78 7.12 -7.28
CA LEU A 212 2.25 7.70 -6.05
C LEU A 212 1.40 6.69 -5.27
N TYR A 213 0.46 6.02 -5.93
CA TYR A 213 -0.41 5.05 -5.26
C TYR A 213 0.32 3.75 -4.91
N ALA A 214 1.32 3.33 -5.69
CA ALA A 214 2.21 2.23 -5.31
C ALA A 214 2.95 2.53 -4.00
N ALA A 215 3.58 3.71 -3.89
CA ALA A 215 4.27 4.16 -2.68
C ALA A 215 3.37 4.16 -1.43
N LEU A 216 2.13 4.64 -1.61
CA LEU A 216 1.14 4.74 -0.52
C LEU A 216 0.52 3.38 -0.14
N LEU A 217 0.66 2.33 -0.97
CA LEU A 217 0.12 1.00 -0.67
C LEU A 217 0.68 0.42 0.63
N SER A 218 1.96 0.69 0.92
CA SER A 218 2.62 0.27 2.16
C SER A 218 1.94 0.84 3.43
N SER A 219 1.45 2.09 3.39
CA SER A 219 0.65 2.68 4.47
C SER A 219 -0.68 1.99 4.62
N PHE A 220 -1.25 1.57 3.50
CA PHE A 220 -2.57 0.99 3.46
C PHE A 220 -2.68 -0.26 4.36
N TRP A 221 -1.63 -1.07 4.48
CA TRP A 221 -1.66 -2.28 5.33
C TRP A 221 -1.79 -1.97 6.82
N LEU A 222 -1.00 -1.05 7.37
CA LEU A 222 -1.10 -0.67 8.77
C LEU A 222 -2.44 0.00 9.07
N TRP A 223 -2.86 0.93 8.22
CA TRP A 223 -4.09 1.69 8.41
C TRP A 223 -5.32 0.78 8.31
N SER A 224 -5.38 -0.08 7.28
CA SER A 224 -6.46 -1.04 7.11
C SER A 224 -6.50 -2.05 8.26
N PHE A 225 -5.37 -2.53 8.77
CA PHE A 225 -5.31 -3.38 9.96
C PHE A 225 -5.93 -2.69 11.19
N LEU A 226 -5.49 -1.47 11.48
CA LEU A 226 -5.93 -0.73 12.67
C LEU A 226 -7.42 -0.35 12.61
N LEU A 227 -7.93 -0.03 11.41
CA LEU A 227 -9.34 0.27 11.17
C LEU A 227 -10.20 -0.99 11.13
N ALA A 228 -9.69 -2.10 10.56
CA ALA A 228 -10.40 -3.37 10.49
C ALA A 228 -10.57 -4.02 11.86
N TRP A 229 -9.58 -3.88 12.75
CA TRP A 229 -9.63 -4.49 14.08
C TRP A 229 -10.92 -4.24 14.86
N PRO A 230 -11.31 -2.98 15.16
CA PRO A 230 -12.52 -2.74 15.95
C PRO A 230 -13.80 -3.16 15.22
N LEU A 231 -13.81 -3.23 13.88
CA LEU A 231 -14.96 -3.70 13.11
C LEU A 231 -15.06 -5.22 13.15
N ALA A 232 -13.95 -5.92 12.92
CA ALA A 232 -13.86 -7.38 13.03
C ALA A 232 -14.21 -7.85 14.44
N ALA A 233 -13.71 -7.16 15.48
CA ALA A 233 -14.00 -7.51 16.87
C ALA A 233 -15.48 -7.29 17.26
N ARG A 234 -16.16 -6.26 16.71
CA ARG A 234 -17.62 -6.09 16.90
C ARG A 234 -18.41 -7.19 16.19
N ALA A 235 -17.96 -7.55 15.00
CA ALA A 235 -18.63 -8.54 14.17
C ALA A 235 -18.22 -9.99 14.53
N ALA A 236 -17.27 -10.19 15.44
CA ALA A 236 -16.65 -11.49 15.71
C ALA A 236 -17.67 -12.60 16.02
N GLY A 237 -18.68 -12.32 16.86
CA GLY A 237 -19.73 -13.30 17.17
C GLY A 237 -20.59 -13.68 15.96
N ALA A 238 -20.89 -12.71 15.09
CA ALA A 238 -21.62 -12.98 13.85
C ALA A 238 -20.74 -13.70 12.81
N LEU A 239 -19.49 -13.27 12.68
CA LEU A 239 -18.51 -13.82 11.75
C LEU A 239 -18.08 -15.23 12.14
N ALA A 240 -17.96 -15.56 13.43
CA ALA A 240 -17.60 -16.89 13.91
C ALA A 240 -18.58 -17.98 13.47
N ARG A 241 -19.82 -17.63 13.11
CA ARG A 241 -20.82 -18.58 12.57
C ARG A 241 -20.55 -18.99 11.12
N HIS A 242 -19.83 -18.17 10.36
CA HIS A 242 -19.63 -18.36 8.92
C HIS A 242 -18.15 -18.44 8.51
N LEU A 243 -17.25 -17.95 9.36
CA LEU A 243 -15.84 -17.88 9.09
C LEU A 243 -15.07 -18.65 10.17
N PRO A 244 -13.93 -19.27 9.81
CA PRO A 244 -13.11 -20.05 10.72
C PRO A 244 -12.28 -19.14 11.64
N LEU A 245 -12.94 -18.37 12.51
CA LEU A 245 -12.28 -17.39 13.39
C LEU A 245 -11.27 -18.06 14.34
N GLU A 246 -11.56 -19.28 14.80
CA GLU A 246 -10.68 -20.00 15.74
C GLU A 246 -9.38 -20.50 15.10
N SER A 247 -9.43 -20.94 13.84
CA SER A 247 -8.27 -21.48 13.14
C SER A 247 -7.54 -20.45 12.27
N HIS A 248 -8.27 -19.45 11.75
CA HIS A 248 -7.77 -18.43 10.83
C HIS A 248 -8.23 -17.00 11.17
N PRO A 249 -7.94 -16.50 12.38
CA PRO A 249 -8.41 -15.19 12.83
C PRO A 249 -7.87 -14.02 12.01
N ALA A 250 -6.67 -14.12 11.45
CA ALA A 250 -6.12 -13.04 10.63
C ALA A 250 -6.85 -12.92 9.28
N ARG A 251 -7.40 -14.02 8.74
CA ARG A 251 -8.22 -13.96 7.52
C ARG A 251 -9.53 -13.20 7.75
N VAL A 252 -10.12 -13.32 8.94
CA VAL A 252 -11.32 -12.55 9.30
C VAL A 252 -11.00 -11.05 9.33
N LEU A 253 -9.88 -10.67 9.95
CA LEU A 253 -9.37 -9.30 9.89
C LEU A 253 -9.11 -8.86 8.45
N GLY A 254 -8.49 -9.73 7.66
CA GLY A 254 -8.17 -9.49 6.25
C GLY A 254 -9.41 -9.26 5.39
N LEU A 255 -10.51 -9.97 5.63
CA LEU A 255 -11.77 -9.78 4.90
C LEU A 255 -12.38 -8.41 5.19
N VAL A 256 -12.38 -7.99 6.46
CA VAL A 256 -12.85 -6.64 6.84
C VAL A 256 -11.93 -5.57 6.26
N ALA A 257 -10.61 -5.76 6.35
CA ALA A 257 -9.62 -4.86 5.76
C ALA A 257 -9.77 -4.76 4.23
N ALA A 258 -10.00 -5.87 3.54
CA ALA A 258 -10.23 -5.94 2.11
C ALA A 258 -11.52 -5.23 1.68
N ALA A 259 -12.60 -5.35 2.45
CA ALA A 259 -13.83 -4.62 2.21
C ALA A 259 -13.62 -3.10 2.36
N LEU A 260 -12.93 -2.66 3.41
CA LEU A 260 -12.55 -1.26 3.61
C LEU A 260 -11.65 -0.75 2.47
N ALA A 261 -10.69 -1.58 2.01
CA ALA A 261 -9.80 -1.27 0.90
C ALA A 261 -10.53 -1.08 -0.41
N THR A 262 -11.44 -2.01 -0.71
CA THR A 262 -12.27 -1.97 -1.91
C THR A 262 -13.11 -0.69 -1.94
N LEU A 263 -13.75 -0.36 -0.81
CA LEU A 263 -14.53 0.86 -0.68
C LEU A 263 -13.67 2.12 -0.82
N ALA A 264 -12.53 2.19 -0.11
CA ALA A 264 -11.62 3.32 -0.19
C ALA A 264 -11.08 3.54 -1.61
N TYR A 265 -10.74 2.45 -2.30
CA TYR A 265 -10.30 2.49 -3.70
C TYR A 265 -11.39 3.05 -4.61
N TRP A 266 -12.63 2.57 -4.52
CA TRP A 266 -13.73 3.09 -5.32
C TRP A 266 -14.04 4.55 -5.03
N LEU A 267 -14.00 4.97 -3.76
CA LEU A 267 -14.19 6.36 -3.38
C LEU A 267 -13.09 7.26 -3.95
N ALA A 268 -11.83 6.84 -3.88
CA ALA A 268 -10.71 7.58 -4.48
C ALA A 268 -10.86 7.69 -6.00
N LEU A 269 -11.31 6.61 -6.65
CA LEU A 269 -11.53 6.59 -8.09
C LEU A 269 -12.73 7.45 -8.53
N ALA A 270 -13.78 7.50 -7.73
CA ALA A 270 -14.96 8.33 -8.00
C ALA A 270 -14.71 9.82 -7.77
N ALA A 271 -13.76 10.16 -6.89
CA ALA A 271 -13.37 11.54 -6.59
C ALA A 271 -12.32 12.13 -7.56
N SER A 272 -11.67 11.28 -8.37
CA SER A 272 -10.64 11.68 -9.36
C SER A 272 -11.26 11.99 -10.71
#